data_AF-A0A5F1ZTA1-F1
#
_entry.id   AF-A0A5F1ZTA1-F1
#
_cell.length_a   1.000
_cell.length_b   1.000
_cell.length_c   1.000
_cell.angle_alpha   90.00
_cell.angle_beta   90.00
_cell.angle_gamma   90.00
#
_symmetry.space_group_name_H-M   'P 1'
#
loop_
_entity.id
_entity.type
_entity.pdbx_description
1 polymer ?
#
loop_
_entity_poly.entity_id
_entity_poly.type
_entity_poly.pdbx_seq_one_letter_code
_entity_poly.pdbx_strand_id
1 'polypeptide(L)'
;MRRILPLLFFCVLLGLGFLGFYLQEWFESPWVSWVFSKFSFWVFLSVLFLSFLAMLRIFRRAKKAIHSQHEAIEKHLSSVLDELVQDSQALSEFLRIDLPQMEDRIKISKEKVPKEIHSAFTANWTKIRLEAESALRDLETLPLEPELENGAKIKKSQSVLEYKDLLNRHTKAKMIMERVRSDLSLLKEKLSEKGC
;
A
#
# COMPACT_ATOMS: atom_id res chain seq x y z
N MET A 1 -13.17 -27.15 -16.97
CA MET A 1 -14.51 -26.70 -16.52
C MET A 1 -15.70 -27.40 -17.21
N ARG A 2 -15.56 -28.07 -18.36
CA ARG A 2 -16.69 -28.62 -19.16
C ARG A 2 -17.39 -29.86 -18.55
N ARG A 3 -16.77 -30.60 -17.63
CA ARG A 3 -17.31 -31.81 -16.98
C ARG A 3 -18.00 -31.58 -15.63
N ILE A 4 -17.82 -30.41 -15.01
CA ILE A 4 -18.39 -30.10 -13.69
C ILE A 4 -19.87 -29.74 -13.80
N LEU A 5 -20.25 -29.07 -14.90
CA LEU A 5 -21.61 -28.62 -15.18
C LEU A 5 -22.64 -29.76 -15.31
N PRO A 6 -22.39 -30.86 -16.07
CA PRO A 6 -23.32 -31.98 -16.11
C PRO A 6 -23.41 -32.74 -14.78
N LEU A 7 -22.32 -32.80 -14.01
CA LEU A 7 -22.28 -33.50 -12.72
C LEU A 7 -23.04 -32.72 -11.64
N LEU A 8 -22.91 -31.38 -11.62
CA LEU A 8 -23.75 -30.49 -10.81
C LEU A 8 -25.23 -30.62 -11.18
N PHE A 9 -25.54 -30.66 -12.48
CA PHE A 9 -26.92 -30.83 -12.95
C PHE A 9 -27.51 -32.18 -12.52
N PHE A 10 -26.72 -33.26 -12.61
CA PHE A 10 -27.12 -34.59 -12.16
C PHE A 10 -27.32 -34.66 -10.64
N CYS A 11 -26.44 -34.03 -9.85
CA CYS A 11 -26.63 -33.93 -8.39
C CYS A 11 -27.86 -33.09 -8.01
N VAL A 12 -28.17 -32.02 -8.74
CA VAL A 12 -29.38 -31.22 -8.51
C VAL A 12 -30.65 -32.03 -8.85
N LEU A 13 -30.62 -32.81 -9.94
CA LEU A 13 -31.72 -33.71 -10.32
C LEU A 13 -31.93 -34.82 -9.29
N LEU A 14 -30.84 -35.45 -8.83
CA LEU A 14 -30.89 -36.45 -7.75
C LEU A 14 -31.39 -35.83 -6.45
N GLY A 15 -30.94 -34.63 -6.09
CA GLY A 15 -31.40 -33.90 -4.92
C GLY A 15 -32.90 -33.56 -5.00
N LEU A 16 -33.39 -33.10 -6.15
CA LEU A 16 -34.81 -32.85 -6.39
C LEU A 16 -35.66 -34.12 -6.28
N GLY A 17 -35.18 -35.25 -6.81
CA GLY A 17 -35.84 -36.54 -6.68
C GLY A 17 -35.85 -37.07 -5.23
N PHE A 18 -34.75 -36.88 -4.50
CA PHE A 18 -34.61 -37.30 -3.11
C PHE A 18 -35.48 -36.44 -2.17
N LEU A 19 -35.54 -35.12 -2.40
CA LEU A 19 -36.46 -34.23 -1.69
C LEU A 19 -37.92 -34.59 -1.98
N GLY A 20 -38.28 -34.92 -3.22
CA GLY A 20 -39.65 -35.32 -3.57
C GLY A 20 -40.11 -36.59 -2.86
N PHE A 21 -39.21 -37.55 -2.64
CA PHE A 21 -39.53 -38.82 -1.97
C PHE A 21 -39.57 -38.71 -0.45
N TYR A 22 -38.69 -37.89 0.16
CA TYR A 22 -38.59 -37.76 1.62
C TYR A 22 -39.47 -36.64 2.20
N LEU A 23 -39.87 -35.64 1.40
CA LEU A 23 -40.77 -34.56 1.80
C LEU A 23 -42.21 -34.75 1.29
N GLN A 24 -42.61 -35.97 0.94
CA GLN A 24 -43.94 -36.25 0.42
C GLN A 24 -45.05 -35.80 1.39
N GLU A 25 -44.85 -35.98 2.71
CA GLU A 25 -45.75 -35.48 3.76
C GLU A 25 -45.79 -33.94 3.88
N TRP A 26 -44.70 -33.26 3.52
CA TRP A 26 -44.66 -31.79 3.48
C TRP A 26 -45.38 -31.23 2.25
N PHE A 27 -45.37 -31.96 1.13
CA PHE A 27 -46.09 -31.58 -0.09
C PHE A 27 -47.61 -31.71 0.02
N GLU A 28 -48.11 -32.60 0.90
CA GLU A 28 -49.53 -32.72 1.23
C GLU A 28 -50.04 -31.65 2.21
N SER A 29 -49.13 -30.84 2.79
CA SER A 29 -49.52 -29.70 3.63
C SER A 29 -50.37 -28.70 2.84
N PRO A 30 -51.51 -28.21 3.41
CA PRO A 30 -52.39 -27.24 2.75
C PRO A 30 -51.66 -25.97 2.29
N TRP A 31 -50.60 -25.57 3.00
CA TRP A 31 -49.78 -24.42 2.65
C TRP A 31 -48.98 -24.63 1.38
N VAL A 32 -48.43 -25.83 1.17
CA VAL A 32 -47.63 -26.15 -0.01
C VAL A 32 -48.53 -26.30 -1.23
N SER A 33 -49.66 -27.00 -1.11
CA SER A 33 -50.63 -27.09 -2.22
C SER A 33 -51.20 -25.72 -2.60
N TRP A 34 -51.44 -24.82 -1.63
CA TRP A 34 -51.87 -23.45 -1.87
C TRP A 34 -50.81 -22.64 -2.64
N VAL A 35 -49.54 -22.74 -2.24
CA VAL A 35 -48.41 -22.09 -2.91
C VAL A 35 -48.25 -22.59 -4.35
N PHE A 36 -48.39 -23.90 -4.59
CA PHE A 36 -48.30 -24.49 -5.92
C PHE A 36 -49.52 -24.19 -6.81
N SER A 37 -50.71 -24.06 -6.22
CA SER A 37 -51.96 -23.75 -6.94
C SER A 37 -52.01 -22.31 -7.47
N LYS A 38 -51.34 -21.36 -6.80
CA LYS A 38 -51.35 -19.96 -7.19
C LYS A 38 -50.26 -19.65 -8.22
N PHE A 39 -50.64 -19.66 -9.50
CA PHE A 39 -49.79 -19.24 -10.62
C PHE A 39 -49.09 -17.88 -10.40
N SER A 40 -49.79 -16.93 -9.76
CA SER A 40 -49.24 -15.61 -9.41
C SER A 40 -48.01 -15.68 -8.49
N PHE A 41 -47.96 -16.64 -7.58
CA PHE A 41 -46.81 -16.82 -6.68
C PHE A 41 -45.55 -17.25 -7.44
N TRP A 42 -45.68 -18.17 -8.39
CA TRP A 42 -44.57 -18.62 -9.24
C TRP A 42 -44.04 -17.51 -10.14
N VAL A 43 -44.93 -16.70 -10.71
CA VAL A 43 -44.55 -15.53 -11.51
C VAL A 43 -43.79 -14.52 -10.63
N PHE A 44 -44.30 -14.22 -9.43
CA PHE A 44 -43.63 -13.30 -8.51
C PHE A 44 -42.25 -13.81 -8.05
N LEU A 45 -42.15 -15.10 -7.72
CA LEU A 45 -40.89 -15.73 -7.34
C LEU A 45 -39.88 -15.73 -8.50
N SER A 46 -40.34 -15.99 -9.74
CA SER A 46 -39.49 -15.92 -10.93
C SER A 46 -38.96 -14.51 -11.16
N VAL A 47 -39.81 -13.48 -11.00
CA VAL A 47 -39.38 -12.07 -11.12
C VAL A 47 -38.37 -11.72 -10.03
N LEU A 48 -38.61 -12.13 -8.77
CA LEU A 48 -37.64 -11.93 -7.68
C LEU A 48 -36.31 -12.64 -7.96
N PHE A 49 -36.35 -13.87 -8.48
CA PHE A 49 -35.16 -14.63 -8.79
C PHE A 49 -34.37 -14.02 -9.95
N LEU A 50 -35.05 -13.56 -11.01
CA LEU A 50 -34.42 -12.82 -12.10
C LEU A 50 -33.78 -11.52 -11.60
N SER A 51 -34.48 -10.77 -10.73
CA SER A 51 -33.96 -9.55 -10.12
C SER A 51 -32.70 -9.83 -9.28
N PHE A 52 -32.74 -10.87 -8.45
CA PHE A 52 -31.59 -11.28 -7.64
C PHE A 52 -30.39 -11.71 -8.50
N LEU A 53 -30.62 -12.48 -9.58
CA LEU A 53 -29.58 -12.88 -10.52
C LEU A 53 -28.97 -11.67 -11.25
N ALA A 54 -29.78 -10.68 -11.63
CA ALA A 54 -29.31 -9.45 -12.23
C ALA A 54 -28.42 -8.66 -11.26
N MET A 55 -28.86 -8.52 -10.01
CA MET A 55 -28.09 -7.87 -8.94
C MET A 55 -26.77 -8.60 -8.67
N LEU A 56 -26.77 -9.93 -8.60
CA LEU A 56 -25.57 -10.75 -8.45
C LEU A 56 -24.60 -10.57 -9.62
N ARG A 57 -25.10 -10.46 -10.85
CA ARG A 57 -24.26 -10.26 -12.04
C ARG A 57 -23.56 -8.91 -12.02
N ILE A 58 -24.28 -7.86 -11.63
CA ILE A 58 -23.72 -6.51 -11.45
C ILE A 58 -22.68 -6.53 -10.33
N PHE A 59 -23.00 -7.13 -9.18
CA PHE A 59 -22.08 -7.24 -8.05
C PHE A 59 -20.79 -7.98 -8.41
N ARG A 60 -20.88 -9.10 -9.16
CA ARG A 60 -19.70 -9.83 -9.63
C ARG A 60 -18.85 -9.02 -10.60
N ARG A 61 -19.47 -8.28 -11.53
CA ARG A 61 -18.74 -7.40 -12.45
C ARG A 61 -18.04 -6.26 -11.72
N ALA A 62 -18.73 -5.59 -10.79
CA ALA A 62 -18.16 -4.55 -9.96
C ALA A 62 -16.98 -5.07 -9.11
N LYS A 63 -17.15 -6.23 -8.46
CA LYS A 63 -16.09 -6.87 -7.68
C LYS A 63 -14.86 -7.21 -8.52
N LYS A 64 -15.04 -7.67 -9.76
CA LYS A 64 -13.92 -7.96 -10.68
C LYS A 64 -13.18 -6.69 -11.10
N ALA A 65 -13.91 -5.61 -11.40
CA ALA A 65 -13.31 -4.32 -11.78
C ALA A 65 -12.51 -3.69 -10.62
N ILE A 66 -13.05 -3.72 -9.40
CA ILE A 66 -12.36 -3.26 -8.19
C ILE A 66 -11.07 -4.07 -7.96
N HIS A 67 -11.11 -5.38 -8.19
CA HIS A 67 -9.94 -6.24 -8.03
C HIS A 67 -8.82 -5.89 -9.01
N SER A 68 -9.15 -5.71 -10.29
CA SER A 68 -8.16 -5.34 -11.31
C SER A 68 -7.57 -3.95 -11.06
N GLN A 69 -8.38 -3.00 -10.57
CA GLN A 69 -7.86 -1.68 -10.22
C GLN A 69 -6.94 -1.74 -9.00
N HIS A 70 -7.27 -2.55 -8.01
CA HIS A 70 -6.45 -2.72 -6.83
C HIS A 70 -5.07 -3.33 -7.16
N GLU A 71 -5.02 -4.33 -8.03
CA GLU A 71 -3.74 -4.91 -8.50
C GLU A 71 -2.90 -3.91 -9.30
N ALA A 72 -3.54 -3.08 -10.13
CA ALA A 72 -2.84 -2.02 -10.85
C ALA A 72 -2.29 -0.94 -9.92
N ILE A 73 -3.06 -0.55 -8.89
CA ILE A 73 -2.64 0.41 -7.87
C ILE A 73 -1.47 -0.15 -7.06
N GLU A 74 -1.56 -1.40 -6.61
CA GLU A 74 -0.50 -2.06 -5.83
C GLU A 74 0.82 -2.11 -6.62
N LYS A 75 0.77 -2.51 -7.90
CA LYS A 75 1.96 -2.51 -8.76
C LYS A 75 2.53 -1.11 -9.01
N HIS A 76 1.67 -0.11 -9.17
CA HIS A 76 2.12 1.27 -9.31
C HIS A 76 2.78 1.75 -8.02
N LEU A 77 2.18 1.44 -6.86
CA LEU A 77 2.68 1.87 -5.55
C LEU A 77 4.01 1.20 -5.21
N SER A 78 4.18 -0.09 -5.56
CA SER A 78 5.47 -0.77 -5.41
C SER A 78 6.55 -0.17 -6.31
N SER A 79 6.23 0.18 -7.57
CA SER A 79 7.17 0.82 -8.50
C SER A 79 7.62 2.19 -7.99
N VAL A 80 6.68 3.01 -7.51
CA VAL A 80 7.00 4.34 -6.96
C VAL A 80 7.80 4.21 -5.66
N LEU A 81 7.48 3.21 -4.82
CA LEU A 81 8.25 2.94 -3.62
C LEU A 81 9.70 2.57 -3.96
N ASP A 82 9.91 1.69 -4.95
CA ASP A 82 11.24 1.25 -5.38
C ASP A 82 12.09 2.43 -5.90
N GLU A 83 11.51 3.26 -6.77
CA GLU A 83 12.16 4.50 -7.23
C GLU A 83 12.51 5.44 -6.06
N LEU A 84 11.58 5.61 -5.11
CA LEU A 84 11.80 6.47 -3.95
C LEU A 84 12.88 5.93 -3.01
N VAL A 85 12.90 4.61 -2.80
CA VAL A 85 13.92 3.92 -2.03
C VAL A 85 15.28 4.11 -2.69
N GLN A 86 15.38 3.90 -4.01
CA GLN A 86 16.62 4.10 -4.75
C GLN A 86 17.13 5.54 -4.66
N ASP A 87 16.25 6.53 -4.82
CA ASP A 87 16.58 7.95 -4.67
C ASP A 87 17.08 8.28 -3.25
N SER A 88 16.39 7.77 -2.23
CA SER A 88 16.75 8.00 -0.82
C SER A 88 18.08 7.34 -0.45
N GLN A 89 18.37 6.15 -1.00
CA GLN A 89 19.66 5.47 -0.85
C GLN A 89 20.78 6.24 -1.53
N ALA A 90 20.57 6.71 -2.76
CA ALA A 90 21.55 7.55 -3.44
C ALA A 90 21.86 8.83 -2.63
N LEU A 91 20.82 9.48 -2.10
CA LEU A 91 20.97 10.66 -1.25
C LEU A 91 21.69 10.34 0.07
N SER A 92 21.47 9.15 0.64
CA SER A 92 22.18 8.64 1.81
C SER A 92 23.67 8.49 1.54
N GLU A 93 24.03 7.88 0.41
CA GLU A 93 25.43 7.74 -0.03
C GLU A 93 26.09 9.11 -0.23
N PHE A 94 25.41 10.05 -0.89
CA PHE A 94 25.91 11.42 -1.04
C PHE A 94 26.17 12.09 0.31
N LEU A 95 25.23 12.03 1.25
CA LEU A 95 25.38 12.63 2.57
C LEU A 95 26.49 11.97 3.39
N ARG A 96 26.66 10.65 3.29
CA ARG A 96 27.76 9.93 3.96
C ARG A 96 29.14 10.36 3.46
N ILE A 97 29.25 10.87 2.23
CA ILE A 97 30.51 11.40 1.67
C ILE A 97 30.67 12.89 1.99
N ASP A 98 29.63 13.69 1.83
CA ASP A 98 29.70 15.15 1.98
C ASP A 98 29.83 15.59 3.44
N LEU A 99 29.24 14.86 4.39
CA LEU A 99 29.33 15.19 5.81
C LEU A 99 30.80 15.18 6.33
N PRO A 100 31.59 14.09 6.14
CA PRO A 100 33.00 14.10 6.52
C PRO A 100 33.81 15.23 5.86
N GLN A 101 33.58 15.48 4.56
CA GLN A 101 34.29 16.54 3.84
C GLN A 101 33.98 17.92 4.40
N MET A 102 32.74 18.18 4.80
CA MET A 102 32.35 19.43 5.44
C MET A 102 32.99 19.57 6.84
N GLU A 103 33.06 18.48 7.60
CA GLU A 103 33.73 18.49 8.90
C GLU A 103 35.19 18.93 8.79
N ASP A 104 35.91 18.42 7.79
CA ASP A 104 37.31 18.77 7.55
C ASP A 104 37.46 20.23 7.11
N ARG A 105 36.56 20.72 6.24
CA ARG A 105 36.53 22.15 5.83
C ARG A 105 36.31 23.08 7.02
N ILE A 106 35.45 22.71 7.97
CA ILE A 106 35.21 23.50 9.17
C ILE A 106 36.43 23.49 10.09
N LYS A 107 37.09 22.35 10.27
CA LYS A 107 38.35 22.26 11.03
C LYS A 107 39.41 23.20 10.47
N ILE A 108 39.55 23.25 9.14
CA ILE A 108 40.49 24.15 8.45
C ILE A 108 40.06 25.63 8.60
N SER A 109 38.76 25.91 8.57
CA SER A 109 38.24 27.29 8.69
C SER A 109 38.62 27.97 10.02
N LYS A 110 38.92 27.19 11.07
CA LYS A 110 39.38 27.69 12.37
C LYS A 110 40.65 28.55 12.28
N GLU A 111 41.51 28.26 11.33
CA GLU A 111 42.78 28.98 11.14
C GLU A 111 42.61 30.23 10.26
N LYS A 112 41.56 30.27 9.44
CA LYS A 112 41.32 31.31 8.43
C LYS A 112 40.35 32.40 8.88
N VAL A 113 39.45 32.09 9.81
CA VAL A 113 38.27 32.92 10.11
C VAL A 113 38.27 33.39 11.58
N PRO A 114 37.78 34.61 11.88
CA PRO A 114 37.56 35.06 13.27
C PRO A 114 36.74 34.07 14.10
N LYS A 115 37.06 33.97 15.40
CA LYS A 115 36.46 33.01 16.35
C LYS A 115 34.93 33.07 16.38
N GLU A 116 34.35 34.26 16.27
CA GLU A 116 32.89 34.48 16.29
C GLU A 116 32.22 33.82 15.08
N ILE A 117 32.76 34.07 13.88
CA ILE A 117 32.23 33.50 12.63
C ILE A 117 32.47 31.98 12.58
N HIS A 118 33.64 31.51 13.04
CA HIS A 118 33.90 30.07 13.17
C HIS A 118 32.91 29.40 14.14
N SER A 119 32.58 30.04 15.26
CA SER A 119 31.59 29.51 16.21
C SER A 119 30.20 29.41 15.58
N ALA A 120 29.80 30.37 14.75
CA ALA A 120 28.55 30.34 14.01
C ALA A 120 28.53 29.22 12.95
N PHE A 121 29.62 29.03 12.21
CA PHE A 121 29.73 27.91 11.26
C PHE A 121 29.70 26.56 11.95
N THR A 122 30.39 26.44 13.08
CA THR A 122 30.39 25.21 13.89
C THR A 122 29.00 24.90 14.44
N ALA A 123 28.26 25.91 14.92
CA ALA A 123 26.89 25.73 15.42
C ALA A 123 25.90 25.34 14.31
N ASN A 124 26.02 25.95 13.12
CA ASN A 124 25.21 25.54 11.97
C ASN A 124 25.54 24.12 11.53
N TRP A 125 26.83 23.76 11.52
CA TRP A 125 27.28 22.43 11.20
C TRP A 125 26.81 21.37 12.18
N THR A 126 26.89 21.61 13.49
CA THR A 126 26.42 20.64 14.48
C THR A 126 24.92 20.37 14.33
N LYS A 127 24.13 21.41 14.02
CA LYS A 127 22.71 21.26 13.70
C LYS A 127 22.50 20.40 12.45
N ILE A 128 23.16 20.73 11.34
CA ILE A 128 23.08 19.99 10.08
C ILE A 128 23.47 18.52 10.29
N ARG A 129 24.58 18.28 11.00
CA ARG A 129 25.07 16.93 11.30
C ARG A 129 24.05 16.12 12.10
N LEU A 130 23.47 16.70 13.14
CA LEU A 130 22.49 16.01 13.99
C LEU A 130 21.21 15.68 13.22
N GLU A 131 20.71 16.62 12.41
CA GLU A 131 19.57 16.39 11.52
C GLU A 131 19.88 15.29 10.50
N ALA A 132 21.07 15.31 9.89
CA ALA A 132 21.50 14.29 8.94
C ALA A 132 21.63 12.89 9.57
N GLU A 133 22.31 12.78 10.70
CA GLU A 133 22.45 11.51 11.43
C GLU A 133 21.09 10.95 11.85
N SER A 134 20.16 11.81 12.26
CA SER A 134 18.79 11.38 12.61
C SER A 134 18.04 10.83 11.40
N ALA A 135 18.12 11.52 10.26
CA ALA A 135 17.45 11.11 9.02
C ALA A 135 18.05 9.82 8.44
N LEU A 136 19.38 9.66 8.54
CA LEU A 136 20.07 8.45 8.09
C LEU A 136 19.67 7.24 8.94
N ARG A 137 19.58 7.40 10.27
CA ARG A 137 19.10 6.33 11.15
C ARG A 137 17.66 5.96 10.86
N ASP A 138 16.79 6.96 10.68
CA ASP A 138 15.39 6.71 10.31
C ASP A 138 15.32 5.90 9.02
N LEU A 139 16.09 6.30 7.99
CA LEU A 139 16.15 5.57 6.71
C LEU A 139 16.66 4.14 6.84
N GLU A 140 17.73 3.91 7.63
CA GLU A 140 18.28 2.57 7.86
C GLU A 140 17.31 1.62 8.57
N THR A 141 16.41 2.17 9.41
CA THR A 141 15.39 1.38 10.11
C THR A 141 14.12 1.15 9.29
N LEU A 142 13.94 1.85 8.17
CA LEU A 142 12.76 1.68 7.34
C LEU A 142 12.85 0.39 6.53
N PRO A 143 11.78 -0.44 6.53
CA PRO A 143 11.75 -1.62 5.68
C PRO A 143 11.69 -1.21 4.20
N LEU A 144 12.32 -2.01 3.35
CA LEU A 144 12.35 -1.78 1.89
C LEU A 144 11.04 -2.19 1.23
N GLU A 145 10.38 -3.21 1.79
CA GLU A 145 9.10 -3.74 1.36
C GLU A 145 8.13 -3.77 2.55
N PRO A 146 6.80 -3.67 2.31
CA PRO A 146 5.84 -3.78 3.39
C PRO A 146 5.88 -5.17 4.03
N GLU A 147 5.76 -5.21 5.36
CA GLU A 147 5.71 -6.44 6.15
C GLU A 147 4.34 -7.13 5.98
N LEU A 148 4.19 -7.84 4.85
CA LEU A 148 3.03 -8.67 4.61
C LEU A 148 3.10 -9.89 5.53
N GLU A 149 2.24 -9.97 6.55
CA GLU A 149 2.15 -11.13 7.45
C GLU A 149 2.05 -12.44 6.64
N ASN A 150 3.13 -13.21 6.65
CA ASN A 150 3.24 -14.51 6.01
C ASN A 150 2.34 -15.53 6.71
N GLY A 151 1.05 -15.61 6.36
CA GLY A 151 0.23 -16.74 6.80
C GLY A 151 -1.28 -16.59 6.70
N ALA A 152 -1.85 -15.39 6.72
CA ALA A 152 -3.27 -15.20 6.53
C ALA A 152 -3.55 -14.64 5.14
N LYS A 153 -4.71 -14.94 4.56
CA LYS A 153 -5.18 -14.26 3.35
C LYS A 153 -5.32 -12.77 3.66
N ILE A 154 -4.25 -12.00 3.49
CA ILE A 154 -4.24 -10.56 3.70
C ILE A 154 -5.37 -10.01 2.83
N LYS A 155 -6.32 -9.33 3.46
CA LYS A 155 -7.34 -8.57 2.73
C LYS A 155 -6.54 -7.58 1.88
N LYS A 156 -6.55 -7.73 0.55
CA LYS A 156 -5.74 -6.90 -0.36
C LYS A 156 -5.81 -5.40 -0.04
N SER A 157 -6.94 -4.89 0.46
CA SER A 157 -7.05 -3.49 0.95
C SER A 157 -6.03 -3.07 2.01
N GLN A 158 -5.53 -4.01 2.82
CA GLN A 158 -4.53 -3.79 3.86
C GLN A 158 -3.13 -3.66 3.26
N SER A 159 -2.81 -4.38 2.18
CA SER A 159 -1.50 -4.25 1.52
C SER A 159 -1.31 -2.85 0.91
N VAL A 160 -2.33 -2.29 0.26
CA VAL A 160 -2.25 -0.92 -0.30
C VAL A 160 -2.10 0.14 0.78
N LEU A 161 -2.71 -0.05 1.96
CA LEU A 161 -2.53 0.87 3.09
C LEU A 161 -1.10 0.81 3.64
N GLU A 162 -0.53 -0.38 3.76
CA GLU A 162 0.86 -0.59 4.21
C GLU A 162 1.86 0.01 3.21
N TYR A 163 1.69 -0.22 1.91
CA TYR A 163 2.50 0.43 0.88
C TYR A 163 2.38 1.96 0.94
N LYS A 164 1.18 2.51 1.17
CA LYS A 164 0.98 3.95 1.27
C LYS A 164 1.66 4.54 2.50
N ASP A 165 1.56 3.87 3.65
CA ASP A 165 2.22 4.31 4.88
C ASP A 165 3.75 4.26 4.71
N LEU A 166 4.26 3.18 4.13
CA LEU A 166 5.68 3.02 3.85
C LEU A 166 6.20 4.10 2.89
N LEU A 167 5.46 4.38 1.81
CA LEU A 167 5.76 5.46 0.87
C LEU A 167 5.82 6.82 1.58
N ASN A 168 4.88 7.10 2.48
CA ASN A 168 4.85 8.35 3.22
C ASN A 168 6.05 8.50 4.16
N ARG A 169 6.46 7.40 4.81
CA ARG A 169 7.65 7.38 5.67
C ARG A 169 8.94 7.65 4.87
N HIS A 170 9.13 6.96 3.75
CA HIS A 170 10.27 7.19 2.84
C HIS A 170 10.25 8.62 2.27
N THR A 171 9.08 9.16 1.94
CA THR A 171 8.95 10.53 1.42
C THR A 171 9.37 11.56 2.48
N LYS A 172 8.96 11.35 3.74
CA LYS A 172 9.36 12.20 4.86
C LYS A 172 10.86 12.16 5.10
N ALA A 173 11.47 10.97 5.09
CA ALA A 173 12.92 10.80 5.23
C ALA A 173 13.67 11.53 4.10
N LYS A 174 13.28 11.30 2.84
CA LYS A 174 13.84 11.98 1.66
C LYS A 174 13.74 13.50 1.78
N MET A 175 12.60 14.04 2.20
CA MET A 175 12.42 15.49 2.36
C MET A 175 13.40 16.10 3.38
N ILE A 176 13.65 15.40 4.50
CA ILE A 176 14.61 15.86 5.50
C ILE A 176 16.02 15.82 4.93
N MET A 177 16.39 14.74 4.23
CA MET A 177 17.71 14.60 3.62
C MET A 177 17.97 15.64 2.51
N GLU A 178 16.96 16.00 1.72
CA GLU A 178 17.08 17.08 0.72
C GLU A 178 17.26 18.45 1.39
N ARG A 179 16.59 18.69 2.52
CA ARG A 179 16.83 19.91 3.31
C ARG A 179 18.27 19.96 3.84
N VAL A 180 18.75 18.85 4.41
CA VAL A 180 20.14 18.72 4.87
C VAL A 180 21.12 19.00 3.73
N ARG A 181 20.88 18.46 2.54
CA ARG A 181 21.69 18.72 1.35
C ARG A 181 21.70 20.21 0.98
N SER A 182 20.54 20.87 0.98
CA SER A 182 20.45 22.31 0.73
C SER A 182 21.22 23.13 1.77
N ASP A 183 21.07 22.80 3.06
CA ASP A 183 21.73 23.49 4.16
C ASP A 183 23.26 23.28 4.11
N LEU A 184 23.73 22.09 3.73
CA LEU A 184 25.14 21.79 3.45
C LEU A 184 25.67 22.66 2.32
N SER A 185 24.92 22.77 1.21
CA SER A 185 25.31 23.60 0.07
C SER A 185 25.46 25.07 0.47
N LEU A 186 24.51 25.61 1.24
CA LEU A 186 24.55 26.99 1.73
C LEU A 186 25.73 27.23 2.69
N LEU A 187 26.01 26.27 3.57
CA LEU A 187 27.16 26.36 4.46
C LEU A 187 28.48 26.30 3.67
N LYS A 188 28.54 25.49 2.61
CA LYS A 188 29.71 25.36 1.73
C LYS A 188 29.98 26.64 0.97
N GLU A 189 28.93 27.27 0.45
CA GLU A 189 29.00 28.57 -0.22
C GLU A 189 29.51 29.65 0.74
N LYS A 190 28.96 29.74 1.96
CA LYS A 190 29.41 30.68 2.99
C LYS A 190 30.87 30.48 3.41
N LEU A 191 31.34 29.23 3.49
CA LEU A 191 32.75 28.92 3.75
C LEU A 191 33.63 29.35 2.57
N SER A 192 33.19 29.07 1.33
CA SER A 192 33.88 29.45 0.10
C SER A 192 34.01 30.97 -0.05
N GLU A 193 32.96 31.74 0.25
CA GLU A 193 32.99 33.21 0.26
C GLU A 193 34.02 33.78 1.24
N LYS A 194 34.29 33.05 2.33
CA LYS A 194 35.30 33.42 3.34
C LYS A 194 36.69 32.85 3.04
N GLY A 195 36.90 32.26 1.86
CA GLY A 195 38.19 31.69 1.43
C GLY A 195 38.56 30.39 2.16
N CYS A 196 37.57 29.71 2.75
CA CYS A 196 37.77 28.46 3.49
C CYS A 196 37.70 27.22 2.61
#